data_AF-A0ABD4WME0-F1
#
_entry.id   AF-A0ABD4WME0-F1
#
_cell.length_a   1.000
_cell.length_b   1.000
_cell.length_c   1.000
_cell.angle_alpha   90.00
_cell.angle_beta   90.00
_cell.angle_gamma   90.00
#
_symmetry.space_group_name_H-M   'P 1'
#
loop_
_entity.id
_entity.type
_entity.pdbx_description
1 polymer ?
#
loop_
_entity_poly.entity_id
_entity_poly.type
_entity_poly.pdbx_seq_one_letter_code
_entity_poly.pdbx_strand_id
1 'polypeptide(L)'
;MDIFLRNIDPIAVKKIDEMAKEKKISRQELLKSQVETFALLQLQQDHEAALEHLIDKNIKMMEKCAIAMETMNGFIQEMMEEDEEE
;
A
#
# COMPACT_ATOMS: atom_id res chain seq x y z
N MET A 1 -2.01 14.98 25.66
CA MET A 1 -2.98 14.02 26.24
C MET A 1 -2.17 12.91 26.85
N ASP A 2 -2.43 12.60 28.13
CA ASP A 2 -1.64 11.60 28.85
C ASP A 2 -2.39 10.26 28.89
N ILE A 3 -1.65 9.17 28.69
CA ILE A 3 -2.19 7.81 28.66
C ILE A 3 -1.51 7.00 29.76
N PHE A 4 -2.32 6.34 30.59
CA PHE A 4 -1.83 5.46 31.65
C PHE A 4 -2.13 4.00 31.31
N LEU A 5 -1.08 3.21 31.10
CA LEU A 5 -1.18 1.76 30.92
C LEU A 5 -1.20 1.07 32.29
N ARG A 6 -2.24 0.26 32.54
CA ARG A 6 -2.43 -0.48 33.81
C ARG A 6 -2.51 -1.97 33.52
N ASN A 7 -2.19 -2.79 34.52
CA ASN A 7 -2.29 -4.26 34.46
C ASN A 7 -1.48 -4.88 33.30
N ILE A 8 -0.34 -4.29 32.94
CA ILE A 8 0.59 -4.87 31.97
C ILE A 8 1.36 -6.00 32.66
N ASP A 9 1.59 -7.10 31.95
CA ASP A 9 2.43 -8.20 32.42
C ASP A 9 3.85 -7.68 32.79
N PRO A 10 4.37 -7.97 34.00
CA PRO A 10 5.70 -7.53 34.41
C PRO A 10 6.84 -7.96 33.48
N ILE A 11 6.73 -9.13 32.85
CA ILE A 11 7.69 -9.65 31.87
C ILE A 11 7.69 -8.75 30.63
N ALA A 12 6.51 -8.31 30.18
CA ALA A 12 6.40 -7.39 29.06
C ALA A 12 7.00 -6.02 29.39
N VAL A 13 6.75 -5.48 30.59
CA VAL A 13 7.38 -4.22 31.05
C VAL A 13 8.90 -4.34 31.04
N LYS A 14 9.45 -5.46 31.51
CA LYS A 14 10.89 -5.69 31.52
C LYS A 14 11.49 -5.68 30.11
N LYS A 15 10.85 -6.34 29.15
CA LYS A 15 11.29 -6.31 27.74
C LYS A 15 11.24 -4.89 27.15
N ILE A 16 10.21 -4.11 27.48
CA ILE A 16 10.10 -2.71 27.05
C ILE A 16 11.27 -1.88 27.61
N ASP A 17 11.65 -2.12 28.86
CA ASP A 17 12.80 -1.46 29.48
C ASP A 17 14.12 -1.82 28.83
N GLU A 18 14.31 -3.10 28.51
CA GLU A 18 15.50 -3.58 27.81
C GLU A 18 15.60 -2.91 26.43
N MET A 19 14.52 -2.89 25.65
CA MET A 19 14.49 -2.21 24.35
C MET A 19 14.77 -0.70 24.45
N ALA A 20 14.24 -0.02 25.47
CA ALA A 20 14.47 1.40 25.68
C ALA A 20 15.95 1.67 26.03
N LYS A 21 16.55 0.83 26.88
CA LYS A 21 17.97 0.91 27.23
C LYS A 21 18.88 0.67 26.03
N GLU A 22 18.60 -0.35 25.23
CA GLU A 22 19.35 -0.65 23.99
C GLU A 22 19.37 0.56 23.05
N LYS A 23 18.22 1.24 22.92
CA LYS A 23 18.06 2.44 22.08
C LYS A 23 18.53 3.73 22.76
N LYS A 24 18.99 3.67 24.02
CA LYS A 24 19.40 4.83 24.83
C LYS A 24 18.33 5.92 24.94
N ILE A 25 17.07 5.53 24.97
CA ILE A 25 15.92 6.43 25.13
C ILE A 25 15.13 6.05 26.38
N SER A 26 14.24 6.94 26.82
CA SER A 26 13.36 6.61 27.95
C SER A 26 12.27 5.62 27.52
N ARG A 27 11.77 4.83 28.49
CA ARG A 27 10.58 3.97 28.29
C ARG A 27 9.41 4.79 27.73
N GLN A 28 9.21 6.00 28.26
CA GLN A 28 8.12 6.89 27.86
C GLN A 28 8.23 7.30 26.40
N GLU A 29 9.44 7.66 25.97
CA GLU A 29 9.70 8.07 24.59
C GLU A 29 9.54 6.90 23.62
N LEU A 30 9.99 5.70 24.01
CA LEU A 30 9.77 4.49 23.23
C LEU A 30 8.26 4.21 23.07
N LEU A 31 7.50 4.23 24.17
CA LEU A 31 6.06 3.97 24.14
C LEU A 31 5.30 5.04 23.33
N LYS A 32 5.67 6.31 23.48
CA LYS A 32 5.12 7.41 22.69
C LYS A 32 5.31 7.16 21.19
N SER A 33 6.55 6.86 20.78
CA SER A 33 6.88 6.57 19.38
C SER A 33 6.09 5.39 18.83
N GLN A 34 5.92 4.32 19.61
CA GLN A 34 5.11 3.17 19.19
C GLN A 34 3.64 3.53 18.99
N VAL A 35 3.05 4.31 19.91
CA VAL A 35 1.63 4.74 19.79
C VAL A 35 1.42 5.65 18.58
N GLU A 36 2.34 6.60 18.35
CA GLU A 36 2.28 7.49 17.19
C GLU A 36 2.46 6.71 15.88
N THR A 37 3.39 5.74 15.86
CA THR A 37 3.61 4.86 14.70
C THR A 37 2.38 4.01 14.43
N PHE A 38 1.75 3.45 15.46
CA PHE A 38 0.53 2.65 15.32
C PHE A 38 -0.62 3.46 14.71
N ALA A 39 -0.80 4.71 15.13
CA ALA A 39 -1.81 5.60 14.56
C ALA A 39 -1.53 5.93 13.07
N LEU A 40 -0.26 6.07 12.71
CA LEU A 40 0.16 6.31 11.32
C LEU A 40 0.05 5.05 10.45
N LEU A 41 0.31 3.87 11.01
CA LEU A 41 0.37 2.61 10.25
C LEU A 41 -0.99 2.25 9.65
N GLN A 42 -2.09 2.44 10.39
CA GLN A 42 -3.43 2.22 9.83
C GLN A 42 -3.71 3.15 8.65
N LEU A 43 -3.35 4.43 8.78
CA LEU A 43 -3.49 5.39 7.70
C LEU A 43 -2.63 5.02 6.48
N GLN A 44 -1.42 4.49 6.70
CA GLN A 44 -0.57 4.00 5.62
C GLN A 44 -1.14 2.76 4.94
N GLN A 45 -1.66 1.80 5.70
CA GLN A 45 -2.27 0.58 5.14
C GLN A 45 -3.50 0.90 4.28
N ASP A 46 -4.36 1.79 4.74
CA ASP A 46 -5.53 2.24 3.97
C ASP A 46 -5.10 2.96 2.68
N HIS A 47 -4.05 3.78 2.76
CA HIS A 47 -3.50 4.49 1.61
C HIS A 47 -2.85 3.52 0.61
N GLU A 48 -2.10 2.53 1.09
CA GLU A 48 -1.42 1.51 0.27
C GLU A 48 -2.45 0.64 -0.46
N ALA A 49 -3.49 0.17 0.24
CA ALA A 49 -4.60 -0.56 -0.39
C ALA A 49 -5.33 0.27 -1.47
N ALA A 50 -5.51 1.57 -1.23
CA ALA A 50 -6.09 2.47 -2.23
C ALA A 50 -5.21 2.62 -3.47
N LEU A 51 -3.89 2.70 -3.29
CA LEU A 51 -2.92 2.75 -4.39
C LEU A 51 -2.87 1.44 -5.18
N GLU A 52 -2.82 0.29 -4.52
CA GLU A 52 -2.87 -1.03 -5.17
C GLU A 52 -4.12 -1.18 -6.04
N HIS A 53 -5.28 -0.78 -5.53
CA HIS A 53 -6.54 -0.82 -6.27
C HIS A 53 -6.53 0.13 -7.49
N LEU A 54 -5.86 1.28 -7.39
CA LEU A 54 -5.70 2.20 -8.52
C LEU A 54 -4.78 1.63 -9.60
N ILE A 55 -3.71 0.92 -9.20
CA ILE A 55 -2.82 0.22 -10.13
C ILE A 55 -3.58 -0.89 -10.87
N ASP A 56 -4.32 -1.74 -10.16
CA ASP A 56 -5.13 -2.82 -10.76
C ASP A 56 -6.14 -2.27 -11.78
N LYS A 57 -6.81 -1.16 -11.46
CA LYS A 57 -7.72 -0.49 -12.40
C LYS A 57 -7.02 0.03 -13.66
N ASN A 58 -5.82 0.60 -13.51
CA ASN A 58 -5.04 1.08 -14.65
C ASN A 58 -4.57 -0.06 -15.54
N ILE A 59 -4.10 -1.17 -14.96
CA ILE A 59 -3.70 -2.37 -15.72
C ILE A 59 -4.89 -2.88 -16.53
N LYS A 60 -6.06 -3.05 -15.91
CA LYS A 60 -7.29 -3.47 -16.60
C LYS A 60 -7.71 -2.51 -17.72
N MET A 61 -7.50 -1.22 -17.53
CA MET A 61 -7.78 -0.24 -18.58
C MET A 61 -6.79 -0.35 -19.73
N MET A 62 -5.49 -0.53 -19.43
CA MET A 62 -4.45 -0.74 -20.43
C MET A 62 -4.70 -2.01 -21.26
N GLU A 63 -5.08 -3.11 -20.62
CA GLU A 63 -5.48 -4.35 -21.30
C GLU A 63 -6.65 -4.11 -22.27
N LYS A 64 -7.68 -3.40 -21.82
CA LYS A 64 -8.83 -3.04 -22.69
C LYS A 64 -8.41 -2.14 -23.85
N CYS A 65 -7.51 -1.19 -23.62
CA CYS A 65 -6.97 -0.34 -24.69
C CYS A 65 -6.17 -1.15 -25.69
N ALA A 66 -5.34 -2.10 -25.24
CA ALA A 66 -4.57 -2.98 -26.11
C ALA A 66 -5.49 -3.82 -27.01
N ILE A 67 -6.51 -4.45 -26.43
CA ILE A 67 -7.51 -5.22 -27.19
C ILE A 67 -8.24 -4.33 -28.21
N ALA A 68 -8.64 -3.12 -27.82
CA ALA A 68 -9.29 -2.19 -28.73
C ALA A 68 -8.37 -1.77 -29.89
N MET A 69 -7.09 -1.54 -29.61
CA MET A 69 -6.08 -1.22 -30.64
C MET A 69 -5.81 -2.39 -31.57
N GLU A 70 -5.69 -3.62 -31.05
CA GLU A 70 -5.55 -4.83 -31.88
C GLU A 70 -6.77 -5.03 -32.78
N THR A 71 -7.98 -4.85 -32.23
CA THR A 71 -9.23 -4.94 -32.99
C THR A 71 -9.29 -3.89 -34.11
N MET A 72 -8.93 -2.64 -33.79
CA MET A 72 -8.87 -1.55 -34.76
C MET A 72 -7.81 -1.80 -35.85
N ASN A 73 -6.66 -2.36 -35.48
CA ASN A 73 -5.62 -2.73 -36.44
C ASN A 73 -6.09 -3.85 -37.38
N GLY A 74 -6.82 -4.84 -36.86
CA GLY A 74 -7.46 -5.87 -37.67
C GLY A 74 -8.43 -5.29 -38.69
N PHE A 75 -9.33 -4.40 -38.26
CA PHE A 75 -10.25 -3.71 -39.18
C PHE A 75 -9.52 -2.90 -40.26
N ILE A 76 -8.43 -2.21 -39.92
CA ILE A 76 -7.65 -1.46 -40.90
C ILE A 76 -6.99 -2.40 -41.92
N GLN A 77 -6.48 -3.54 -41.49
CA GLN A 77 -5.89 -4.54 -42.39
C GLN A 77 -6.94 -5.11 -43.36
N GLU A 78 -8.13 -5.47 -42.87
CA GLU A 78 -9.23 -5.95 -43.71
C GLU A 78 -9.61 -4.93 -44.80
N MET A 79 -9.75 -3.64 -44.43
CA MET A 79 -10.07 -2.59 -45.41
C MET A 79 -8.94 -2.36 -46.43
N MET A 80 -7.67 -2.53 -46.04
CA MET A 80 -6.54 -2.39 -46.96
C MET A 80 -6.40 -3.57 -47.93
N GLU A 81 -6.74 -4.79 -47.49
CA GLU A 81 -6.73 -5.97 -48.35
C GLU A 81 -7.88 -5.95 -49.37
N GLU A 82 -9.05 -5.39 -49.01
CA GLU A 82 -10.17 -5.21 -49.93
C GLU A 82 -9.88 -4.20 -51.07
N ASP A 83 -8.97 -3.24 -50.88
CA ASP A 83 -8.57 -2.24 -51.90
C ASP A 83 -7.52 -2.78 -52.90
N GLU A 84 -6.87 -3.94 -52.65
CA GLU A 84 -5.86 -4.53 -53.56
C GLU A 84 -6.42 -5.59 -54.54
N GLU A 85 -7.69 -6.01 -54.40
CA GLU A 85 -8.32 -7.05 -55.24
C GLU A 85 -9.18 -6.53 -56.42
N GLU A 86 -9.18 -5.22 -56.73
CA GLU A 86 -9.75 -4.62 -57.98
C GLU A 86 -8.68 -4.20 -59.01
#